data_AF-A0A4V2HDA6-F1
#
_entry.id   AF-A0A4V2HDA6-F1
#
_cell.length_a   1.000
_cell.length_b   1.000
_cell.length_c   1.000
_cell.angle_alpha   90.00
_cell.angle_beta   90.00
_cell.angle_gamma   90.00
#
_symmetry.space_group_name_H-M   'P 1'
#
loop_
_entity.id
_entity.type
_entity.pdbx_description
1 polymer ?
#
loop_
_entity_poly.entity_id
_entity_poly.type
_entity_poly.pdbx_seq_one_letter_code
_entity_poly.pdbx_strand_id
1 'polypeptide(L)'
;MAFETPRYSRRQVKLAGESLRAVPIVSEDVYRALPIISNWRAAHAYPLNTFQATLRKKLNALGLHGQEVVVGQRLKRLPSIAAKLDRFHTMALDRMQDIAGLRAVLPGVKKLQLLAHSYYDASRFTHELRQVHDYVAAPKPDGYRSIHLVYRYNNPRAPAYEGLHVELQLRTALQHAWATAVETVDAFANQAIKAGRAEPQWAEFFTLASAAFAFTEGSPRPAHLEHLTVDEVHAALAESERHLNVLIRLRGFSVAADKIHESGKSSGYHLVVLNTQDRTLSIKSYSIAELDAATEAYTATEQRAASGEPLDAVLVAGGSVNQLRKTYPNYFLDASVFLDYVGRICVRENAKAHDGHR
;
A
#
# COMPACT_ATOMS: atom_id res chain seq x y z
N MET A 1 -26.21 0.92 7.29
CA MET A 1 -25.45 0.14 6.30
C MET A 1 -25.28 -1.26 6.82
N ALA A 2 -25.73 -2.27 6.09
CA ALA A 2 -25.48 -3.67 6.43
C ALA A 2 -24.11 -4.05 5.87
N PHE A 3 -23.20 -4.52 6.72
CA PHE A 3 -21.94 -5.09 6.24
C PHE A 3 -22.18 -6.52 5.76
N GLU A 4 -21.54 -6.90 4.65
CA GLU A 4 -21.56 -8.29 4.18
C GLU A 4 -21.04 -9.23 5.27
N THR A 5 -21.64 -10.41 5.39
CA THR A 5 -21.16 -11.48 6.28
C THR A 5 -20.50 -12.58 5.45
N PRO A 6 -19.56 -13.38 6.01
CA PRO A 6 -19.05 -14.55 5.33
C PRO A 6 -20.19 -15.55 5.06
N ARG A 7 -20.52 -15.77 3.78
CA ARG A 7 -21.60 -16.69 3.36
C ARG A 7 -21.09 -18.10 3.01
N TYR A 8 -19.78 -18.24 2.83
CA TYR A 8 -19.14 -19.46 2.35
C TYR A 8 -18.21 -20.06 3.40
N SER A 9 -18.08 -21.39 3.40
CA SER A 9 -17.14 -22.09 4.28
C SER A 9 -15.68 -21.78 3.92
N ARG A 10 -14.76 -21.90 4.90
CA ARG A 10 -13.32 -21.75 4.67
C ARG A 10 -12.79 -22.64 3.55
N ARG A 11 -13.34 -23.87 3.43
CA ARG A 11 -13.00 -24.80 2.35
C ARG A 11 -13.40 -24.25 0.97
N GLN A 12 -14.61 -23.71 0.83
CA GLN A 12 -15.06 -23.09 -0.42
C GLN A 12 -14.20 -21.89 -0.79
N VAL A 13 -13.88 -21.03 0.19
CA VAL A 13 -12.99 -19.87 -0.02
C VAL A 13 -11.59 -20.30 -0.45
N LYS A 14 -11.04 -21.34 0.19
CA LYS A 14 -9.75 -21.91 -0.20
C LYS A 14 -9.76 -22.38 -1.66
N LEU A 15 -10.75 -23.19 -2.04
CA LEU A 15 -10.90 -23.71 -3.41
C LEU A 15 -11.10 -22.58 -4.43
N ALA A 16 -11.91 -21.57 -4.09
CA ALA A 16 -12.10 -20.38 -4.93
C ALA A 16 -10.80 -19.58 -5.10
N GLY A 17 -9.96 -19.51 -4.07
CA GLY A 17 -8.62 -18.92 -4.18
C GLY A 17 -7.68 -19.74 -5.07
N GLU A 18 -7.78 -21.06 -5.05
CA GLU A 18 -6.96 -21.95 -5.89
C GLU A 18 -7.24 -21.75 -7.39
N SER A 19 -8.48 -21.44 -7.79
CA SER A 19 -8.78 -21.16 -9.20
C SER A 19 -8.08 -19.91 -9.74
N LEU A 20 -7.72 -18.95 -8.88
CA LEU A 20 -6.92 -17.76 -9.26
C LEU A 20 -5.47 -18.09 -9.64
N ARG A 21 -5.01 -19.32 -9.39
CA ARG A 21 -3.69 -19.81 -9.83
C ARG A 21 -3.72 -20.32 -11.27
N ALA A 22 -4.89 -20.52 -11.86
CA ALA A 22 -5.02 -20.99 -13.24
C ALA A 22 -4.54 -19.91 -14.23
N VAL A 23 -3.78 -20.33 -15.23
CA VAL A 23 -3.37 -19.48 -16.36
C VAL A 23 -4.05 -20.01 -17.63
N PRO A 24 -4.80 -19.17 -18.37
CA PRO A 24 -5.09 -17.76 -18.08
C PRO A 24 -6.14 -17.60 -16.96
N ILE A 25 -6.11 -16.46 -16.27
CA ILE A 25 -7.06 -16.07 -15.19
C ILE A 25 -8.51 -15.92 -15.70
N VAL A 26 -8.75 -16.10 -17.00
CA VAL A 26 -10.06 -15.93 -17.65
C VAL A 26 -10.83 -17.25 -17.83
N SER A 27 -10.53 -18.28 -17.01
CA SER A 27 -11.23 -19.55 -17.09
C SER A 27 -12.66 -19.47 -16.49
N GLU A 28 -13.54 -20.37 -16.93
CA GLU A 28 -14.88 -20.49 -16.37
C GLU A 28 -14.86 -20.78 -14.85
N ASP A 29 -13.81 -21.48 -14.39
CA ASP A 29 -13.56 -21.74 -12.96
C ASP A 29 -13.28 -20.46 -12.18
N VAL A 30 -12.58 -19.50 -12.76
CA VAL A 30 -12.38 -18.18 -12.12
C VAL A 30 -13.71 -17.44 -12.05
N TYR A 31 -14.49 -17.42 -13.13
CA TYR A 31 -15.79 -16.76 -13.15
C TYR A 31 -16.73 -17.30 -12.06
N ARG A 32 -16.78 -18.62 -11.87
CA ARG A 32 -17.56 -19.28 -10.80
C ARG A 32 -17.02 -18.99 -9.40
N ALA A 33 -15.72 -18.76 -9.25
CA ALA A 33 -15.08 -18.44 -7.98
C ALA A 33 -15.24 -16.97 -7.56
N LEU A 34 -15.43 -16.05 -8.51
CA LEU A 34 -15.50 -14.61 -8.25
C LEU A 34 -16.53 -14.21 -7.17
N PRO A 35 -17.79 -14.71 -7.17
CA PRO A 35 -18.75 -14.37 -6.13
C PRO A 35 -18.30 -14.79 -4.72
N ILE A 36 -17.59 -15.91 -4.60
CA ILE A 36 -17.05 -16.42 -3.33
C ILE A 36 -15.92 -15.52 -2.84
N ILE A 37 -14.98 -15.19 -3.73
CA ILE A 37 -13.85 -14.30 -3.42
C ILE A 37 -14.35 -12.90 -3.04
N SER A 38 -15.32 -12.36 -3.78
CA SER A 38 -15.91 -11.05 -3.53
C SER A 38 -16.65 -10.98 -2.20
N ASN A 39 -17.48 -11.97 -1.87
CA ASN A 39 -18.11 -12.03 -0.53
C ASN A 39 -17.06 -12.15 0.58
N TRP A 40 -16.04 -12.99 0.40
CA TRP A 40 -14.96 -13.15 1.37
C TRP A 40 -14.25 -11.82 1.63
N ARG A 41 -13.89 -11.09 0.58
CA ARG A 41 -13.28 -9.75 0.67
C ARG A 41 -14.22 -8.76 1.34
N ALA A 42 -15.48 -8.68 0.89
CA ALA A 42 -16.47 -7.73 1.41
C ALA A 42 -16.74 -7.93 2.90
N ALA A 43 -16.77 -9.18 3.38
CA ALA A 43 -16.96 -9.50 4.79
C ALA A 43 -15.87 -8.95 5.72
N HIS A 44 -14.67 -8.66 5.20
CA HIS A 44 -13.60 -8.03 5.97
C HIS A 44 -13.82 -6.53 6.22
N ALA A 45 -14.79 -5.90 5.55
CA ALA A 45 -15.09 -4.48 5.74
C ALA A 45 -15.52 -4.14 7.18
N TYR A 46 -16.27 -5.03 7.85
CA TYR A 46 -16.72 -4.82 9.22
C TYR A 46 -15.55 -4.86 10.24
N PRO A 47 -14.68 -5.89 10.25
CA PRO A 47 -13.44 -5.86 11.02
C PRO A 47 -12.58 -4.63 10.75
N LEU A 48 -12.39 -4.28 9.47
CA LEU A 48 -11.57 -3.13 9.07
C LEU A 48 -12.11 -1.82 9.67
N ASN A 49 -13.43 -1.60 9.60
CA ASN A 49 -14.07 -0.44 10.19
C ASN A 49 -13.95 -0.40 11.73
N THR A 50 -14.05 -1.56 12.38
CA THR A 50 -13.84 -1.69 13.85
C THR A 50 -12.42 -1.29 14.25
N PHE A 51 -11.43 -1.77 13.49
CA PHE A 51 -10.02 -1.43 13.70
C PHE A 51 -9.75 0.04 13.41
N GLN A 52 -10.36 0.63 12.38
CA GLN A 52 -10.21 2.04 12.07
C GLN A 52 -10.73 2.93 13.21
N ALA A 53 -11.89 2.60 13.77
CA ALA A 53 -12.46 3.33 14.91
C ALA A 53 -11.53 3.26 16.14
N THR A 54 -10.91 2.09 16.37
CA THR A 54 -9.93 1.90 17.45
C THR A 54 -8.66 2.69 17.19
N LEU A 55 -8.13 2.67 15.96
CA LEU A 55 -6.95 3.44 15.56
C LEU A 55 -7.18 4.93 15.79
N ARG A 56 -8.32 5.48 15.39
CA ARG A 56 -8.68 6.88 15.65
C ARG A 56 -8.62 7.22 17.14
N LYS A 57 -9.17 6.37 18.02
CA LYS A 57 -9.11 6.58 19.47
C LYS A 57 -7.66 6.58 19.99
N LYS A 58 -6.84 5.63 19.53
CA LYS A 58 -5.43 5.53 19.93
C LYS A 58 -4.59 6.70 19.43
N LEU A 59 -4.81 7.16 18.19
CA LEU A 59 -4.16 8.36 17.64
C LEU A 59 -4.52 9.61 18.46
N ASN A 60 -5.80 9.79 18.79
CA ASN A 60 -6.24 10.90 19.64
C ASN A 60 -5.60 10.86 21.04
N ALA A 61 -5.45 9.68 21.65
CA ALA A 61 -4.77 9.53 22.93
C ALA A 61 -3.28 9.89 22.89
N LEU A 62 -2.65 9.84 21.70
CA LEU A 62 -1.27 10.27 21.47
C LEU A 62 -1.16 11.77 21.12
N GLY A 63 -2.27 12.50 21.16
CA GLY A 63 -2.36 13.91 20.78
C GLY A 63 -2.16 14.15 19.28
N LEU A 64 -2.36 13.12 18.45
CA LEU A 64 -2.18 13.22 17.01
C LEU A 64 -3.54 13.50 16.35
N HIS A 65 -3.66 14.67 15.72
CA HIS A 65 -4.92 15.11 15.12
C HIS A 65 -4.72 15.75 13.75
N GLY A 66 -5.80 15.85 12.98
CA GLY A 66 -5.82 16.59 11.72
C GLY A 66 -4.80 16.10 10.71
N GLN A 67 -3.99 17.02 10.16
CA GLN A 67 -3.09 16.76 9.04
C GLN A 67 -1.77 16.08 9.43
N GLU A 68 -1.50 15.89 10.72
CA GLU A 68 -0.25 15.28 11.21
C GLU A 68 -0.18 13.77 10.97
N VAL A 69 -1.32 13.13 10.71
CA VAL A 69 -1.43 11.69 10.48
C VAL A 69 -2.30 11.42 9.27
N VAL A 70 -1.82 10.52 8.41
CA VAL A 70 -2.60 10.02 7.28
C VAL A 70 -3.03 8.60 7.59
N VAL A 71 -4.34 8.35 7.59
CA VAL A 71 -4.92 7.01 7.80
C VAL A 71 -5.57 6.55 6.51
N GLY A 72 -5.16 5.39 6.03
CA GLY A 72 -5.76 4.73 4.87
C GLY A 72 -6.33 3.36 5.23
N GLN A 73 -7.43 2.98 4.61
CA GLN A 73 -8.02 1.65 4.76
C GLN A 73 -8.37 1.10 3.38
N ARG A 74 -8.02 -0.15 3.12
CA ARG A 74 -8.40 -0.81 1.86
C ARG A 74 -8.59 -2.29 2.04
N LEU A 75 -9.46 -2.86 1.22
CA LEU A 75 -9.50 -4.29 0.98
C LEU A 75 -8.48 -4.64 -0.10
N LYS A 76 -7.85 -5.81 0.01
CA LYS A 76 -6.91 -6.30 -0.99
C LYS A 76 -7.63 -6.53 -2.31
N ARG A 77 -7.00 -6.10 -3.40
CA ARG A 77 -7.53 -6.21 -4.77
C ARG A 77 -7.39 -7.62 -5.31
N LEU A 78 -8.27 -8.00 -6.23
CA LEU A 78 -8.23 -9.33 -6.85
C LEU A 78 -6.89 -9.63 -7.56
N PRO A 79 -6.31 -8.73 -8.39
CA PRO A 79 -5.00 -8.99 -9.01
C PRO A 79 -3.88 -9.18 -7.98
N SER A 80 -3.93 -8.42 -6.87
CA SER A 80 -2.95 -8.53 -5.78
C SER A 80 -3.14 -9.80 -4.94
N ILE A 81 -4.36 -10.32 -4.84
CA ILE A 81 -4.64 -11.63 -4.24
C ILE A 81 -4.07 -12.73 -5.14
N ALA A 82 -4.37 -12.69 -6.43
CA ALA A 82 -3.88 -13.67 -7.42
C ALA A 82 -2.34 -13.72 -7.43
N ALA A 83 -1.67 -12.56 -7.57
CA ALA A 83 -0.21 -12.48 -7.56
C ALA A 83 0.42 -12.98 -6.25
N LYS A 84 -0.22 -12.73 -5.09
CA LYS A 84 0.27 -13.22 -3.80
C LYS A 84 0.10 -14.73 -3.66
N LEU A 85 -1.02 -15.27 -4.14
CA LEU A 85 -1.23 -16.72 -4.17
C LEU A 85 -0.18 -17.36 -5.07
N ASP A 86 0.02 -16.85 -6.28
CA ASP A 86 1.02 -17.34 -7.22
C ASP A 86 2.44 -17.35 -6.62
N ARG A 87 2.90 -16.21 -6.09
CA ARG A 87 4.22 -16.05 -5.45
C ARG A 87 4.45 -16.98 -4.26
N PHE A 88 3.41 -17.30 -3.49
CA PHE A 88 3.51 -18.14 -2.29
C PHE A 88 2.62 -19.38 -2.43
N HIS A 89 3.18 -20.46 -2.98
CA HIS A 89 2.41 -21.70 -3.25
C HIS A 89 1.75 -22.33 -2.02
N THR A 90 2.25 -22.08 -0.81
CA THR A 90 1.64 -22.55 0.44
C THR A 90 0.52 -21.65 0.97
N MET A 91 0.37 -20.44 0.42
CA MET A 91 -0.68 -19.47 0.78
C MET A 91 -2.04 -19.92 0.26
N ALA A 92 -3.08 -19.73 1.07
CA ALA A 92 -4.48 -19.95 0.69
C ALA A 92 -5.32 -18.72 1.04
N LEU A 93 -6.36 -18.44 0.25
CA LEU A 93 -7.17 -17.23 0.38
C LEU A 93 -7.87 -17.13 1.75
N ASP A 94 -8.36 -18.25 2.28
CA ASP A 94 -9.03 -18.32 3.58
C ASP A 94 -8.11 -18.02 4.77
N ARG A 95 -6.79 -18.16 4.58
CA ARG A 95 -5.74 -17.89 5.57
C ARG A 95 -4.95 -16.61 5.28
N MET A 96 -5.24 -15.92 4.18
CA MET A 96 -4.55 -14.69 3.80
C MET A 96 -4.82 -13.59 4.82
N GLN A 97 -3.76 -13.00 5.35
CA GLN A 97 -3.82 -12.11 6.51
C GLN A 97 -4.10 -10.65 6.15
N ASP A 98 -3.69 -10.24 4.96
CA ASP A 98 -3.70 -8.86 4.48
C ASP A 98 -4.87 -8.57 3.53
N ILE A 99 -6.02 -9.25 3.74
CA ILE A 99 -7.27 -8.95 3.02
C ILE A 99 -7.85 -7.60 3.46
N ALA A 100 -7.90 -7.34 4.77
CA ALA A 100 -8.21 -6.02 5.31
C ALA A 100 -6.91 -5.33 5.76
N GLY A 101 -6.53 -4.28 5.04
CA GLY A 101 -5.36 -3.46 5.35
C GLY A 101 -5.76 -2.12 5.93
N LEU A 102 -5.27 -1.80 7.13
CA LEU A 102 -5.33 -0.49 7.74
C LEU A 102 -3.93 0.09 7.81
N ARG A 103 -3.74 1.35 7.40
CA ARG A 103 -2.45 2.02 7.39
C ARG A 103 -2.52 3.31 8.19
N ALA A 104 -1.50 3.56 9.00
CA ALA A 104 -1.25 4.87 9.60
C ALA A 104 0.14 5.36 9.21
N VAL A 105 0.21 6.61 8.76
CA VAL A 105 1.46 7.32 8.45
C VAL A 105 1.67 8.38 9.53
N LEU A 106 2.74 8.25 10.30
CA LEU A 106 3.04 9.00 11.50
C LEU A 106 4.18 10.01 11.25
N PRO A 107 4.26 11.10 12.02
CA PRO A 107 5.25 12.15 11.80
C PRO A 107 6.70 11.72 12.10
N GLY A 108 6.92 10.60 12.79
CA GLY A 108 8.26 10.09 13.05
C GLY A 108 8.30 8.77 13.82
N VAL A 109 9.48 8.17 13.91
CA VAL A 109 9.71 6.83 14.48
C VAL A 109 9.24 6.72 15.94
N LYS A 110 9.45 7.77 16.75
CA LYS A 110 9.01 7.77 18.16
C LYS A 110 7.48 7.61 18.29
N LYS A 111 6.70 8.37 17.53
CA LYS A 111 5.22 8.29 17.56
C LYS A 111 4.73 6.98 16.93
N LEU A 112 5.40 6.51 15.87
CA LEU A 112 5.15 5.20 15.28
C LEU A 112 5.32 4.07 16.31
N GLN A 113 6.42 4.08 17.06
CA GLN A 113 6.69 3.08 18.10
C GLN A 113 5.68 3.17 19.24
N LEU A 114 5.36 4.37 19.75
CA LEU A 114 4.34 4.55 20.79
C LEU A 114 2.97 3.97 20.36
N LEU A 115 2.57 4.19 19.10
CA LEU A 115 1.34 3.63 18.57
C LEU A 115 1.42 2.10 18.48
N ALA A 116 2.52 1.54 17.98
CA ALA A 116 2.74 0.09 17.89
C ALA A 116 2.63 -0.58 19.27
N HIS A 117 3.33 -0.03 20.27
CA HIS A 117 3.30 -0.52 21.66
C HIS A 117 1.90 -0.48 22.26
N SER A 118 1.09 0.52 21.92
CA SER A 118 -0.30 0.60 22.39
C SER A 118 -1.18 -0.56 21.88
N TYR A 119 -0.77 -1.27 20.83
CA TYR A 119 -1.46 -2.45 20.32
C TYR A 119 -0.95 -3.76 20.95
N TYR A 120 0.28 -3.82 21.46
CA TYR A 120 0.81 -5.05 22.06
C TYR A 120 0.11 -5.46 23.36
N ASP A 121 -0.51 -4.51 24.07
CA ASP A 121 -1.25 -4.78 25.30
C ASP A 121 -2.63 -5.39 25.02
N ALA A 122 -2.73 -6.71 25.20
CA ALA A 122 -3.94 -7.50 25.03
C ALA A 122 -5.04 -7.17 26.07
N SER A 123 -4.70 -6.58 27.22
CA SER A 123 -5.68 -6.30 28.28
C SER A 123 -6.74 -5.27 27.86
N ARG A 124 -6.45 -4.48 26.82
CA ARG A 124 -7.31 -3.39 26.31
C ARG A 124 -7.85 -3.66 24.91
N PHE A 125 -7.61 -4.83 24.35
CA PHE A 125 -7.98 -5.15 22.97
C PHE A 125 -8.40 -6.61 22.84
N THR A 126 -9.69 -6.84 22.55
CA THR A 126 -10.27 -8.21 22.52
C THR A 126 -9.82 -9.04 21.33
N HIS A 127 -9.22 -8.41 20.31
CA HIS A 127 -8.71 -9.06 19.13
C HIS A 127 -7.34 -9.67 19.41
N GLU A 128 -7.07 -10.82 18.80
CA GLU A 128 -5.85 -11.57 19.08
C GLU A 128 -4.72 -11.15 18.15
N LEU A 129 -3.61 -10.66 18.71
CA LEU A 129 -2.40 -10.36 17.95
C LEU A 129 -1.70 -11.67 17.57
N ARG A 130 -1.63 -11.96 16.26
CA ARG A 130 -1.07 -13.21 15.73
C ARG A 130 0.37 -13.08 15.29
N GLN A 131 0.73 -11.96 14.67
CA GLN A 131 2.08 -11.73 14.16
C GLN A 131 2.47 -10.26 14.25
N VAL A 132 3.75 -10.03 14.50
CA VAL A 132 4.41 -8.72 14.49
C VAL A 132 5.62 -8.82 13.58
N HIS A 133 5.71 -7.93 12.59
CA HIS A 133 6.93 -7.73 11.81
C HIS A 133 7.37 -6.28 11.96
N ASP A 134 8.46 -6.04 12.68
CA ASP A 134 9.05 -4.72 12.82
C ASP A 134 10.17 -4.53 11.78
N TYR A 135 9.80 -4.16 10.56
CA TYR A 135 10.76 -3.82 9.52
C TYR A 135 11.35 -2.41 9.68
N VAL A 136 10.98 -1.67 10.74
CA VAL A 136 11.69 -0.43 11.10
C VAL A 136 12.94 -0.77 11.90
N ALA A 137 12.83 -1.72 12.84
CA ALA A 137 13.95 -2.24 13.62
C ALA A 137 14.84 -3.21 12.80
N ALA A 138 14.23 -4.03 11.94
CA ALA A 138 14.95 -4.96 11.06
C ALA A 138 14.50 -4.79 9.59
N PRO A 139 15.01 -3.76 8.88
CA PRO A 139 14.67 -3.50 7.48
C PRO A 139 14.89 -4.71 6.59
N LYS A 140 14.03 -4.86 5.57
CA LYS A 140 14.23 -5.89 4.55
C LYS A 140 15.46 -5.60 3.68
N PRO A 141 16.04 -6.62 3.03
CA PRO A 141 17.17 -6.44 2.11
C PRO A 141 16.89 -5.47 0.96
N ASP A 142 15.63 -5.37 0.51
CA ASP A 142 15.20 -4.44 -0.54
C ASP A 142 15.03 -2.98 -0.05
N GLY A 143 15.28 -2.70 1.23
CA GLY A 143 15.07 -1.38 1.82
C GLY A 143 13.66 -1.15 2.36
N TYR A 144 12.72 -2.11 2.28
CA TYR A 144 11.38 -1.91 2.81
C TYR A 144 11.35 -1.77 4.34
N ARG A 145 10.64 -0.74 4.83
CA ARG A 145 10.49 -0.40 6.25
C ARG A 145 9.04 -0.07 6.62
N SER A 146 8.51 -0.70 7.68
CA SER A 146 7.18 -0.50 8.27
C SER A 146 7.02 -1.44 9.48
N ILE A 147 6.13 -1.13 10.43
CA ILE A 147 5.65 -2.14 11.40
C ILE A 147 4.35 -2.74 10.89
N HIS A 148 4.29 -4.06 10.80
CA HIS A 148 3.10 -4.83 10.46
C HIS A 148 2.58 -5.58 11.68
N LEU A 149 1.31 -5.35 12.03
CA LEU A 149 0.61 -6.05 13.09
C LEU A 149 -0.57 -6.82 12.49
N VAL A 150 -0.54 -8.14 12.58
CA VAL A 150 -1.62 -8.99 12.06
C VAL A 150 -2.49 -9.45 13.23
N TYR A 151 -3.76 -9.09 13.18
CA TYR A 151 -4.76 -9.50 14.16
C TYR A 151 -5.73 -10.52 13.60
N ARG A 152 -6.12 -11.47 14.44
CA ARG A 152 -7.31 -12.30 14.25
C ARG A 152 -8.49 -11.62 14.96
N TYR A 153 -9.52 -11.30 14.18
CA TYR A 153 -10.73 -10.64 14.67
C TYR A 153 -11.45 -11.53 15.67
N ASN A 154 -11.70 -10.99 16.86
CA ASN A 154 -12.45 -11.63 17.92
C ASN A 154 -13.33 -10.58 18.62
N ASN A 155 -14.64 -10.67 18.42
CA ASN A 155 -15.62 -9.80 19.03
C ASN A 155 -16.90 -10.60 19.32
N PRO A 156 -17.21 -10.91 20.58
CA PRO A 156 -18.41 -11.66 20.96
C PRO A 156 -19.72 -11.00 20.50
N ARG A 157 -19.73 -9.69 20.26
CA ARG A 157 -20.92 -8.96 19.76
C ARG A 157 -21.12 -9.10 18.26
N ALA A 158 -20.14 -9.66 17.54
CA ALA A 158 -20.17 -9.81 16.08
C ALA A 158 -19.54 -11.16 15.66
N PRO A 159 -20.09 -12.30 16.13
CA PRO A 159 -19.49 -13.63 15.93
C PRO A 159 -19.39 -14.06 14.47
N ALA A 160 -20.24 -13.51 13.58
CA ALA A 160 -20.20 -13.78 12.14
C ALA A 160 -18.85 -13.42 11.48
N TYR A 161 -18.04 -12.56 12.09
CA TYR A 161 -16.75 -12.10 11.57
C TYR A 161 -15.55 -12.71 12.29
N GLU A 162 -15.78 -13.64 13.22
CA GLU A 162 -14.72 -14.23 14.03
C GLU A 162 -13.70 -14.98 13.17
N GLY A 163 -12.42 -14.79 13.49
CA GLY A 163 -11.32 -15.43 12.78
C GLY A 163 -10.94 -14.78 11.44
N LEU A 164 -11.59 -13.69 11.02
CA LEU A 164 -11.10 -12.86 9.90
C LEU A 164 -9.83 -12.12 10.32
N HIS A 165 -8.93 -11.82 9.36
CA HIS A 165 -7.67 -11.14 9.68
C HIS A 165 -7.71 -9.65 9.32
N VAL A 166 -7.07 -8.83 10.13
CA VAL A 166 -6.80 -7.42 9.83
C VAL A 166 -5.32 -7.15 10.00
N GLU A 167 -4.69 -6.60 8.97
CA GLU A 167 -3.30 -6.15 9.00
C GLU A 167 -3.25 -4.64 9.22
N LEU A 168 -2.58 -4.22 10.29
CA LEU A 168 -2.26 -2.82 10.56
C LEU A 168 -0.81 -2.53 10.16
N GLN A 169 -0.63 -1.58 9.24
CA GLN A 169 0.67 -1.11 8.77
C GLN A 169 0.97 0.27 9.32
N LEU A 170 2.05 0.40 10.09
CA LEU A 170 2.51 1.68 10.63
C LEU A 170 3.77 2.11 9.88
N ARG A 171 3.78 3.35 9.39
CA ARG A 171 4.90 3.93 8.64
C ARG A 171 5.14 5.36 9.09
N THR A 172 6.36 5.86 8.88
CA THR A 172 6.61 7.30 8.86
C THR A 172 6.29 7.90 7.49
N ALA A 173 6.33 9.23 7.36
CA ALA A 173 6.20 9.90 6.07
C ALA A 173 7.26 9.44 5.05
N LEU A 174 8.53 9.31 5.45
CA LEU A 174 9.61 8.88 4.54
C LEU A 174 9.50 7.41 4.15
N GLN A 175 9.13 6.53 5.09
CA GLN A 175 8.86 5.12 4.80
C GLN A 175 7.67 4.97 3.84
N HIS A 176 6.64 5.79 4.01
CA HIS A 176 5.52 5.81 3.08
C HIS A 176 5.94 6.32 1.70
N ALA A 177 6.68 7.43 1.62
CA ALA A 177 7.16 8.02 0.38
C ALA A 177 8.04 7.04 -0.41
N TRP A 178 8.95 6.33 0.27
CA TRP A 178 9.76 5.28 -0.32
C TRP A 178 8.90 4.17 -0.94
N ALA A 179 7.97 3.63 -0.17
CA ALA A 179 7.11 2.55 -0.66
C ALA A 179 6.21 3.00 -1.81
N THR A 180 5.71 4.23 -1.78
CA THR A 180 4.94 4.82 -2.88
C THR A 180 5.79 4.96 -4.14
N ALA A 181 7.05 5.40 -4.03
CA ALA A 181 7.93 5.52 -5.18
C ALA A 181 8.21 4.15 -5.82
N VAL A 182 8.50 3.12 -5.01
CA VAL A 182 8.65 1.74 -5.50
C VAL A 182 7.37 1.24 -6.18
N GLU A 183 6.21 1.44 -5.56
CA GLU A 183 4.91 1.06 -6.15
C GLU A 183 4.64 1.79 -7.48
N THR A 184 4.99 3.08 -7.58
CA THR A 184 4.89 3.87 -8.83
C THR A 184 5.79 3.30 -9.91
N VAL A 185 7.01 2.88 -9.57
CA VAL A 185 7.89 2.19 -10.50
C VAL A 185 7.29 0.87 -10.92
N ASP A 186 6.87 0.00 -10.01
CA ASP A 186 6.32 -1.32 -10.36
C ASP A 186 5.11 -1.23 -11.30
N ALA A 187 4.25 -0.23 -11.11
CA ALA A 187 3.09 0.01 -11.95
C ALA A 187 3.45 0.32 -13.43
N PHE A 188 4.57 1.02 -13.67
CA PHE A 188 5.01 1.41 -15.02
C PHE A 188 6.16 0.57 -15.58
N ALA A 189 7.03 0.09 -14.71
CA ALA A 189 8.16 -0.74 -15.04
C ALA A 189 7.66 -2.10 -15.55
N ASN A 190 6.54 -2.66 -15.05
CA ASN A 190 5.97 -3.86 -15.67
C ASN A 190 5.58 -3.69 -17.16
N GLN A 191 5.40 -2.46 -17.64
CA GLN A 191 5.19 -2.17 -19.06
C GLN A 191 6.51 -1.98 -19.84
N ALA A 192 7.53 -1.39 -19.21
CA ALA A 192 8.84 -1.14 -19.82
C ALA A 192 9.84 -2.31 -19.68
N ILE A 193 9.70 -3.16 -18.66
CA ILE A 193 10.55 -4.32 -18.35
C ILE A 193 10.35 -5.44 -19.38
N LYS A 194 9.17 -5.50 -20.02
CA LYS A 194 9.00 -6.31 -21.25
C LYS A 194 9.92 -5.86 -22.40
N ALA A 195 10.60 -4.70 -22.28
CA ALA A 195 11.51 -4.15 -23.27
C ALA A 195 12.99 -4.00 -22.82
N GLY A 196 13.39 -4.30 -21.57
CA GLY A 196 14.84 -4.37 -21.23
C GLY A 196 15.27 -4.18 -19.76
N ARG A 197 16.21 -5.05 -19.34
CA ARG A 197 17.21 -5.04 -18.22
C ARG A 197 17.25 -3.86 -17.21
N ALA A 198 16.16 -3.49 -16.55
CA ALA A 198 16.15 -2.39 -15.56
C ALA A 198 16.16 -2.81 -14.07
N GLU A 199 15.99 -4.09 -13.74
CA GLU A 199 15.61 -4.52 -12.38
C GLU A 199 16.70 -4.37 -11.28
N PRO A 200 17.98 -4.79 -11.48
CA PRO A 200 18.94 -4.80 -10.36
C PRO A 200 19.41 -3.40 -9.94
N GLN A 201 19.67 -2.51 -10.90
CA GLN A 201 20.22 -1.17 -10.60
C GLN A 201 19.17 -0.27 -9.93
N TRP A 202 17.89 -0.43 -10.28
CA TRP A 202 16.80 0.30 -9.60
C TRP A 202 16.57 -0.24 -8.19
N ALA A 203 16.67 -1.55 -7.98
CA ALA A 203 16.61 -2.14 -6.65
C ALA A 203 17.72 -1.58 -5.74
N GLU A 204 18.95 -1.47 -6.26
CA GLU A 204 20.06 -0.85 -5.53
C GLU A 204 19.79 0.63 -5.22
N PHE A 205 19.35 1.42 -6.20
CA PHE A 205 18.96 2.82 -6.00
C PHE A 205 17.94 2.98 -4.87
N PHE A 206 16.87 2.18 -4.88
CA PHE A 206 15.84 2.25 -3.84
C PHE A 206 16.39 1.78 -2.49
N THR A 207 17.26 0.80 -2.45
CA THR A 207 17.88 0.34 -1.20
C THR A 207 18.75 1.45 -0.60
N LEU A 208 19.54 2.16 -1.41
CA LEU A 208 20.31 3.35 -1.01
C LEU A 208 19.39 4.49 -0.53
N ALA A 209 18.30 4.77 -1.25
CA ALA A 209 17.33 5.78 -0.84
C ALA A 209 16.69 5.44 0.52
N SER A 210 16.38 4.17 0.77
CA SER A 210 15.87 3.73 2.08
C SER A 210 16.91 3.93 3.19
N ALA A 211 18.18 3.61 2.93
CA ALA A 211 19.26 3.83 3.89
C ALA A 211 19.46 5.32 4.21
N ALA A 212 19.40 6.20 3.22
CA ALA A 212 19.45 7.66 3.41
C ALA A 212 18.27 8.16 4.28
N PHE A 213 17.07 7.63 4.04
CA PHE A 213 15.90 7.96 4.87
C PHE A 213 16.08 7.39 6.30
N ALA A 214 16.68 6.21 6.44
CA ALA A 214 16.92 5.60 7.75
C ALA A 214 17.91 6.42 8.60
N PHE A 215 18.96 6.98 8.00
CA PHE A 215 19.86 7.94 8.67
C PHE A 215 19.10 9.16 9.20
N THR A 216 18.23 9.72 8.37
CA THR A 216 17.40 10.88 8.73
C THR A 216 16.50 10.58 9.94
N GLU A 217 15.97 9.37 9.99
CA GLU A 217 15.03 8.92 11.00
C GLU A 217 15.70 8.36 12.26
N GLY A 218 17.04 8.27 12.29
CA GLY A 218 17.79 7.62 13.37
C GLY A 218 17.41 6.15 13.54
N SER A 219 17.12 5.45 12.43
CA SER A 219 16.67 4.05 12.44
C SER A 219 17.68 3.11 11.76
N PRO A 220 17.65 1.80 12.04
CA PRO A 220 18.47 0.80 11.37
C PRO A 220 18.33 0.83 9.85
N ARG A 221 19.39 0.41 9.16
CA ARG A 221 19.50 0.28 7.71
C ARG A 221 19.39 -1.19 7.29
N PRO A 222 19.21 -1.52 6.01
CA PRO A 222 19.39 -2.90 5.55
C PRO A 222 20.77 -3.42 5.95
N ALA A 223 20.85 -4.68 6.41
CA ALA A 223 22.06 -5.25 7.01
C ALA A 223 23.33 -5.08 6.15
N HIS A 224 23.20 -5.23 4.83
CA HIS A 224 24.33 -5.10 3.90
C HIS A 224 24.80 -3.65 3.68
N LEU A 225 24.09 -2.64 4.21
CA LEU A 225 24.47 -1.22 4.19
C LEU A 225 24.73 -0.66 5.61
N GLU A 226 24.70 -1.50 6.66
CA GLU A 226 24.90 -1.04 8.03
C GLU A 226 26.30 -0.45 8.27
N HIS A 227 27.31 -0.96 7.57
CA HIS A 227 28.71 -0.54 7.70
C HIS A 227 29.01 0.80 7.03
N LEU A 228 28.14 1.28 6.13
CA LEU A 228 28.33 2.55 5.44
C LEU A 228 27.95 3.74 6.32
N THR A 229 28.66 4.83 6.13
CA THR A 229 28.38 6.15 6.69
C THR A 229 27.29 6.88 5.90
N VAL A 230 26.78 7.99 6.46
CA VAL A 230 25.78 8.82 5.79
C VAL A 230 26.32 9.45 4.50
N ASP A 231 27.57 9.90 4.50
CA ASP A 231 28.20 10.51 3.33
C ASP A 231 28.43 9.47 2.22
N GLU A 232 28.87 8.26 2.56
CA GLU A 232 29.02 7.16 1.57
C GLU A 232 27.67 6.78 0.93
N VAL A 233 26.61 6.64 1.73
CA VAL A 233 25.28 6.34 1.21
C VAL A 233 24.73 7.48 0.34
N HIS A 234 24.91 8.74 0.76
CA HIS A 234 24.48 9.89 -0.03
C HIS A 234 25.23 10.01 -1.35
N ALA A 235 26.56 9.83 -1.33
CA ALA A 235 27.38 9.85 -2.53
C ALA A 235 26.99 8.73 -3.50
N ALA A 236 26.81 7.50 -3.00
CA ALA A 236 26.38 6.36 -3.81
C ALA A 236 24.97 6.57 -4.39
N LEU A 237 24.03 7.12 -3.61
CA LEU A 237 22.68 7.45 -4.08
C LEU A 237 22.71 8.52 -5.18
N ALA A 238 23.50 9.57 -5.00
CA ALA A 238 23.64 10.65 -5.98
C ALA A 238 24.30 10.14 -7.28
N GLU A 239 25.29 9.26 -7.19
CA GLU A 239 25.90 8.63 -8.36
C GLU A 239 24.90 7.70 -9.08
N SER A 240 24.18 6.86 -8.33
CA SER A 240 23.12 6.01 -8.88
C SER A 240 22.04 6.84 -9.60
N GLU A 241 21.64 7.99 -9.04
CA GLU A 241 20.73 8.92 -9.71
C GLU A 241 21.31 9.48 -11.02
N ARG A 242 22.59 9.88 -11.06
CA ARG A 242 23.24 10.39 -12.28
C ARG A 242 23.22 9.36 -13.41
N HIS A 243 23.45 8.09 -13.08
CA HIS A 243 23.43 7.00 -14.06
C HIS A 243 22.02 6.64 -14.53
N LEU A 244 21.08 6.49 -13.59
CA LEU A 244 19.76 5.94 -13.88
C LEU A 244 18.73 6.99 -14.27
N ASN A 245 18.93 8.24 -13.83
CA ASN A 245 17.98 9.33 -13.95
C ASN A 245 16.62 8.92 -13.38
N VAL A 246 16.56 8.38 -12.15
CA VAL A 246 15.33 7.90 -11.54
C VAL A 246 14.37 9.05 -11.24
N LEU A 247 14.88 10.19 -10.76
CA LEU A 247 14.03 11.33 -10.39
C LEU A 247 13.31 11.93 -11.59
N ILE A 248 13.96 12.07 -12.75
CA ILE A 248 13.31 12.59 -13.96
C ILE A 248 12.26 11.60 -14.50
N ARG A 249 12.54 10.29 -14.44
CA ARG A 249 11.61 9.24 -14.88
C ARG A 249 10.38 9.17 -13.97
N LEU A 250 10.59 9.17 -12.65
CA LEU A 250 9.51 9.24 -11.66
C LEU A 250 8.65 10.50 -11.85
N ARG A 251 9.25 11.68 -12.05
CA ARG A 251 8.50 12.91 -12.38
C ARG A 251 7.65 12.76 -13.64
N GLY A 252 8.21 12.15 -14.69
CA GLY A 252 7.48 11.90 -15.93
C GLY A 252 6.24 11.01 -15.73
N PHE A 253 6.30 10.06 -14.79
CA PHE A 253 5.14 9.25 -14.39
C PHE A 253 4.10 10.07 -13.63
N SER A 254 4.53 10.91 -12.68
CA SER A 254 3.62 11.73 -11.85
C SER A 254 2.84 12.75 -12.67
N VAL A 255 3.49 13.46 -13.60
CA VAL A 255 2.85 14.51 -14.43
C VAL A 255 1.79 13.94 -15.38
N ALA A 256 2.01 12.73 -15.91
CA ALA A 256 1.06 12.10 -16.82
C ALA A 256 -0.27 11.76 -16.11
N ALA A 257 -0.19 11.38 -14.83
CA ALA A 257 -1.30 10.98 -13.98
C ALA A 257 -2.24 12.13 -13.57
N ASP A 258 -1.78 13.39 -13.66
CA ASP A 258 -2.54 14.56 -13.22
C ASP A 258 -3.70 14.96 -14.15
N LYS A 259 -3.90 14.22 -15.26
CA LYS A 259 -5.14 14.30 -16.06
C LYS A 259 -6.29 13.63 -15.30
N ILE A 260 -6.83 14.34 -14.31
CA ILE A 260 -7.94 13.87 -13.49
C ILE A 260 -9.26 14.17 -14.18
N HIS A 261 -9.99 13.12 -14.55
CA HIS A 261 -11.42 13.24 -14.84
C HIS A 261 -12.21 12.98 -13.56
N GLU A 262 -12.65 14.06 -12.91
CA GLU A 262 -13.52 14.00 -11.73
C GLU A 262 -14.98 14.15 -12.13
N SER A 263 -15.84 13.27 -11.63
CA SER A 263 -17.29 13.36 -11.80
C SER A 263 -18.04 12.92 -10.55
N GLY A 264 -19.20 13.54 -10.29
CA GLY A 264 -20.06 13.22 -9.13
C GLY A 264 -19.86 14.13 -7.91
N LYS A 265 -20.64 13.89 -6.84
CA LYS A 265 -20.57 14.66 -5.57
C LYS A 265 -19.75 13.88 -4.52
N SER A 266 -18.94 14.60 -3.73
CA SER A 266 -17.80 14.07 -2.97
C SER A 266 -18.07 13.54 -1.54
N SER A 267 -19.28 13.05 -1.24
CA SER A 267 -19.65 12.80 0.18
C SER A 267 -19.66 11.35 0.64
N GLY A 268 -19.37 10.36 -0.22
CA GLY A 268 -19.49 8.94 0.13
C GLY A 268 -18.26 8.10 -0.22
N TYR A 269 -18.21 7.60 -1.45
CA TYR A 269 -17.22 6.65 -1.94
C TYR A 269 -16.58 7.18 -3.22
N HIS A 270 -15.35 6.77 -3.49
CA HIS A 270 -14.63 7.13 -4.70
C HIS A 270 -14.07 5.88 -5.36
N LEU A 271 -14.46 5.65 -6.60
CA LEU A 271 -13.82 4.68 -7.47
C LEU A 271 -12.68 5.38 -8.20
N VAL A 272 -11.45 5.02 -7.85
CA VAL A 272 -10.23 5.54 -8.47
C VAL A 272 -9.71 4.47 -9.42
N VAL A 273 -9.56 4.84 -10.70
CA VAL A 273 -9.10 3.93 -11.76
C VAL A 273 -7.90 4.55 -12.47
N LEU A 274 -6.74 3.92 -12.32
CA LEU A 274 -5.52 4.24 -13.05
C LEU A 274 -5.43 3.34 -14.29
N ASN A 275 -5.41 3.94 -15.48
CA ASN A 275 -4.97 3.24 -16.67
C ASN A 275 -3.45 3.38 -16.77
N THR A 276 -2.74 2.29 -16.53
CA THR A 276 -1.28 2.26 -16.50
C THR A 276 -0.66 2.47 -17.88
N GLN A 277 -1.36 2.12 -18.96
CA GLN A 277 -0.85 2.28 -20.34
C GLN A 277 -0.98 3.73 -20.82
N ASP A 278 -2.17 4.31 -20.68
CA ASP A 278 -2.44 5.68 -21.12
C ASP A 278 -2.01 6.74 -20.08
N ARG A 279 -1.62 6.26 -18.89
CA ARG A 279 -1.24 7.07 -17.72
C ARG A 279 -2.33 8.02 -17.27
N THR A 280 -3.59 7.65 -17.42
CA THR A 280 -4.74 8.49 -17.07
C THR A 280 -5.40 8.03 -15.78
N LEU A 281 -5.84 8.99 -14.97
CA LEU A 281 -6.55 8.73 -13.71
C LEU A 281 -8.01 9.19 -13.83
N SER A 282 -8.94 8.27 -13.63
CA SER A 282 -10.37 8.57 -13.54
C SER A 282 -10.85 8.43 -12.10
N ILE A 283 -11.61 9.42 -11.63
CA ILE A 283 -12.22 9.41 -10.30
C ILE A 283 -13.72 9.60 -10.46
N LYS A 284 -14.48 8.56 -10.12
CA LYS A 284 -15.94 8.62 -10.04
C LYS A 284 -16.38 8.61 -8.59
N SER A 285 -17.07 9.67 -8.18
CA SER A 285 -17.55 9.86 -6.82
C SER A 285 -19.01 9.45 -6.68
N TYR A 286 -19.31 8.78 -5.59
CA TYR A 286 -20.63 8.26 -5.23
C TYR A 286 -21.01 8.79 -3.85
N SER A 287 -22.28 9.10 -3.63
CA SER A 287 -22.80 9.41 -2.30
C SER A 287 -22.88 8.16 -1.42
N ILE A 288 -23.10 8.35 -0.11
CA ILE A 288 -23.24 7.23 0.84
C ILE A 288 -24.41 6.30 0.45
N ALA A 289 -25.46 6.84 -0.17
CA ALA A 289 -26.62 6.08 -0.61
C ALA A 289 -26.34 5.22 -1.86
N GLU A 290 -25.29 5.53 -2.62
CA GLU A 290 -24.93 4.86 -3.86
C GLU A 290 -23.87 3.76 -3.67
N LEU A 291 -23.78 3.18 -2.46
CA LEU A 291 -22.81 2.12 -2.16
C LEU A 291 -22.92 0.93 -3.11
N ASP A 292 -24.15 0.50 -3.43
CA ASP A 292 -24.37 -0.64 -4.31
C ASP A 292 -23.86 -0.34 -5.72
N ALA A 293 -24.20 0.83 -6.27
CA ALA A 293 -23.71 1.28 -7.57
C ALA A 293 -22.18 1.47 -7.61
N ALA A 294 -21.58 1.94 -6.51
CA ALA A 294 -20.14 2.08 -6.38
C ALA A 294 -19.44 0.71 -6.36
N THR A 295 -20.02 -0.25 -5.64
CA THR A 295 -19.52 -1.63 -5.53
C THR A 295 -19.67 -2.38 -6.85
N GLU A 296 -20.77 -2.20 -7.57
CA GLU A 296 -21.00 -2.78 -8.88
C GLU A 296 -19.99 -2.24 -9.91
N ALA A 297 -19.82 -0.92 -9.98
CA ALA A 297 -18.85 -0.30 -10.87
C ALA A 297 -17.40 -0.72 -10.56
N TYR A 298 -17.05 -0.84 -9.29
CA TYR A 298 -15.75 -1.37 -8.87
C TYR A 298 -15.57 -2.82 -9.32
N THR A 299 -16.57 -3.66 -9.11
CA THR A 299 -16.55 -5.09 -9.50
C THR A 299 -16.38 -5.24 -11.01
N ALA A 300 -17.13 -4.47 -11.81
CA ALA A 300 -16.99 -4.46 -13.27
C ALA A 300 -15.59 -4.03 -13.72
N THR A 301 -15.00 -3.04 -13.03
CA THR A 301 -13.64 -2.59 -13.34
C THR A 301 -12.59 -3.65 -12.96
N GLU A 302 -12.76 -4.34 -11.82
CA GLU A 302 -11.87 -5.45 -11.43
C GLU A 302 -11.97 -6.63 -12.41
N GLN A 303 -13.15 -6.92 -12.97
CA GLN A 303 -13.33 -7.95 -13.99
C GLN A 303 -12.56 -7.61 -15.27
N ARG A 304 -12.64 -6.35 -15.72
CA ARG A 304 -11.87 -5.84 -16.88
C ARG A 304 -10.36 -5.91 -16.65
N ALA A 305 -9.90 -5.53 -15.46
CA ALA A 305 -8.50 -5.67 -15.08
C ALA A 305 -8.07 -7.15 -15.07
N ALA A 306 -8.91 -8.05 -14.56
CA ALA A 306 -8.66 -9.48 -14.54
C ALA A 306 -8.64 -10.11 -15.94
N SER A 307 -9.37 -9.54 -16.92
CA SER A 307 -9.30 -9.94 -18.33
C SER A 307 -8.08 -9.39 -19.08
N GLY A 308 -7.18 -8.68 -18.40
CA GLY A 308 -5.91 -8.21 -18.96
C GLY A 308 -5.89 -6.76 -19.44
N GLU A 309 -6.96 -5.98 -19.21
CA GLU A 309 -6.88 -4.53 -19.42
C GLU A 309 -5.87 -3.89 -18.45
N PRO A 310 -5.13 -2.84 -18.85
CA PRO A 310 -4.07 -2.22 -18.05
C PRO A 310 -4.62 -1.30 -16.93
N LEU A 311 -5.69 -1.74 -16.27
CA LEU A 311 -6.43 -0.98 -15.27
C LEU A 311 -6.01 -1.40 -13.86
N ASP A 312 -5.76 -0.40 -13.01
CA ASP A 312 -5.63 -0.57 -11.58
C ASP A 312 -6.72 0.25 -10.86
N ALA A 313 -7.64 -0.45 -10.21
CA ALA A 313 -8.81 0.16 -9.58
C ALA A 313 -8.83 -0.05 -8.06
N VAL A 314 -9.34 0.96 -7.35
CA VAL A 314 -9.64 0.87 -5.93
C VAL A 314 -10.93 1.63 -5.61
N LEU A 315 -11.76 1.02 -4.77
CA LEU A 315 -12.90 1.69 -4.15
C LEU A 315 -12.53 2.09 -2.73
N VAL A 316 -12.61 3.38 -2.43
CA VAL A 316 -12.23 3.96 -1.14
C VAL A 316 -13.40 4.76 -0.55
N ALA A 317 -13.52 4.73 0.76
CA ALA A 317 -14.57 5.45 1.48
C ALA A 317 -14.06 6.81 2.01
N GLY A 318 -14.88 7.84 1.82
CA GLY A 318 -14.80 9.16 2.43
C GLY A 318 -13.69 10.08 1.91
N GLY A 319 -13.79 11.35 2.32
CA GLY A 319 -12.78 12.39 2.09
C GLY A 319 -12.96 13.15 0.77
N SER A 320 -12.22 14.26 0.61
CA SER A 320 -12.08 14.91 -0.69
C SER A 320 -11.05 14.18 -1.55
N VAL A 321 -11.05 14.43 -2.87
CA VAL A 321 -10.01 13.92 -3.78
C VAL A 321 -8.60 14.29 -3.29
N ASN A 322 -8.42 15.48 -2.71
CA ASN A 322 -7.15 15.88 -2.10
C ASN A 322 -6.75 14.99 -0.91
N GLN A 323 -7.70 14.58 -0.08
CA GLN A 323 -7.44 13.64 1.01
C GLN A 323 -7.09 12.25 0.47
N LEU A 324 -7.75 11.80 -0.61
CA LEU A 324 -7.42 10.55 -1.29
C LEU A 324 -6.00 10.57 -1.85
N ARG A 325 -5.58 11.66 -2.50
CA ARG A 325 -4.21 11.83 -3.01
C ARG A 325 -3.18 11.67 -1.91
N LYS A 326 -3.41 12.27 -0.75
CA LYS A 326 -2.53 12.11 0.42
C LYS A 326 -2.52 10.68 0.98
N THR A 327 -3.67 10.01 0.95
CA THR A 327 -3.87 8.71 1.61
C THR A 327 -3.44 7.52 0.75
N TYR A 328 -3.58 7.64 -0.56
CA TYR A 328 -3.24 6.62 -1.55
C TYR A 328 -2.46 7.24 -2.73
N PRO A 329 -1.31 7.87 -2.46
CA PRO A 329 -0.55 8.62 -3.48
C PRO A 329 -0.08 7.74 -4.64
N ASN A 330 0.04 6.44 -4.43
CA ASN A 330 0.39 5.45 -5.45
C ASN A 330 -0.63 5.43 -6.62
N TYR A 331 -1.92 5.70 -6.40
CA TYR A 331 -2.90 5.77 -7.51
C TYR A 331 -2.83 7.09 -8.27
N PHE A 332 -2.34 8.14 -7.62
CA PHE A 332 -2.08 9.44 -8.23
C PHE A 332 -0.66 9.54 -8.78
N LEU A 333 0.13 8.45 -8.66
CA LEU A 333 1.52 8.35 -9.07
C LEU A 333 2.37 9.49 -8.48
N ASP A 334 1.96 9.93 -7.30
CA ASP A 334 2.53 11.07 -6.59
C ASP A 334 3.71 10.61 -5.75
N ALA A 335 4.89 10.73 -6.35
CA ALA A 335 6.17 10.49 -5.68
C ALA A 335 6.81 11.79 -5.16
N SER A 336 6.06 12.89 -5.04
CA SER A 336 6.61 14.24 -4.73
C SER A 336 7.48 14.26 -3.48
N VAL A 337 7.03 13.68 -2.37
CA VAL A 337 7.80 13.63 -1.10
C VAL A 337 9.11 12.88 -1.28
N PHE A 338 9.12 11.78 -2.05
CA PHE A 338 10.33 11.03 -2.35
C PHE A 338 11.28 11.84 -3.24
N LEU A 339 10.74 12.44 -4.31
CA LEU A 339 11.48 13.26 -5.26
C LEU A 339 12.16 14.46 -4.59
N ASP A 340 11.44 15.15 -3.70
CA ASP A 340 11.94 16.28 -2.94
C ASP A 340 13.10 15.86 -2.03
N TYR A 341 12.94 14.75 -1.30
CA TYR A 341 13.93 14.31 -0.33
C TYR A 341 15.22 13.85 -1.00
N VAL A 342 15.10 12.95 -1.99
CA VAL A 342 16.25 12.42 -2.74
C VAL A 342 16.88 13.52 -3.59
N GLY A 343 16.09 14.41 -4.18
CA GLY A 343 16.59 15.56 -4.94
C GLY A 343 17.46 16.49 -4.11
N ARG A 344 17.08 16.78 -2.85
CA ARG A 344 17.91 17.58 -1.93
C ARG A 344 19.24 16.92 -1.60
N ILE A 345 19.26 15.59 -1.43
CA ILE A 345 20.50 14.84 -1.22
C ILE A 345 21.40 14.98 -2.45
N CYS A 346 20.87 14.69 -3.63
CA CYS A 346 21.64 14.72 -4.88
C CYS A 346 22.21 16.12 -5.18
N VAL A 347 21.43 17.18 -4.96
CA VAL A 347 21.89 18.57 -5.16
C VAL A 347 23.06 18.91 -4.22
N ARG A 348 23.01 18.49 -2.96
CA ARG A 348 24.09 18.72 -1.99
C ARG A 348 25.36 17.98 -2.37
N GLU A 349 25.25 16.71 -2.77
CA GLU A 349 26.41 15.90 -3.16
C GLU A 349 27.06 16.41 -4.46
N ASN A 350 26.26 16.83 -5.44
CA ASN A 350 26.77 17.41 -6.67
C ASN A 350 27.51 18.75 -6.43
N ALA A 351 27.08 19.55 -5.44
CA ALA A 351 27.79 20.77 -5.06
C ALA A 351 29.16 20.46 -4.42
N LYS A 352 29.23 19.48 -3.51
CA LYS A 352 30.50 19.03 -2.91
C LYS A 352 31.51 18.56 -3.97
N ALA A 353 31.05 17.84 -4.98
CA ALA A 353 31.90 17.36 -6.07
C ALA A 353 32.49 18.51 -6.93
N HIS A 354 31.77 19.63 -7.05
CA HIS A 354 32.27 20.81 -7.77
C HIS A 354 33.25 21.65 -6.95
N ASP A 355 33.08 21.73 -5.64
CA ASP A 355 33.99 22.49 -4.76
C ASP A 355 35.31 21.74 -4.49
N GLY A 356 35.31 20.40 -4.52
CA GLY A 356 36.53 19.58 -4.37
C GLY A 356 37.43 19.50 -5.61
N HIS A 357 37.12 20.24 -6.67
CA HIS A 357 37.93 20.35 -7.91
C HIS A 357 38.49 21.77 -8.14
N ARG A 358 38.40 22.64 -7.12
CA ARG A 358 39.13 23.91 -7.02
C ARG A 358 40.17 23.81 -5.92
#